data_AF-A0A8S9I6S0-F1
#
_entry.id   AF-A0A8S9I6S0-F1
#
_cell.length_a   1.000
_cell.length_b   1.000
_cell.length_c   1.000
_cell.angle_alpha   90.00
_cell.angle_beta   90.00
_cell.angle_gamma   90.00
#
_symmetry.space_group_name_H-M   'P 1'
#
loop_
_entity.id
_entity.type
_entity.pdbx_description
1 polymer ?
#
loop_
_entity_poly.entity_id
_entity_poly.type
_entity_poly.pdbx_seq_one_letter_code
_entity_poly.pdbx_strand_id
1 'polypeptide(L)'
;MRHLKISATKNYKKGKYLYALLKLLAGDHVEGMNLLDVHKWRSSTYVVDKLWKQVKRTLHEVPIIKNIFYGTNMILIMPPRACELNKLDNRCSKCFYYKEMAKFMELVHRG
;
A
#
# COMPACT_ATOMS: atom_id res chain seq x y z
N MET A 1 12.72 7.40 -4.58
CA MET A 1 11.29 7.75 -4.74
C MET A 1 10.96 8.73 -5.88
N ARG A 2 11.89 9.58 -6.36
CA ARG A 2 11.61 10.61 -7.40
C ARG A 2 10.95 10.05 -8.67
N HIS A 3 11.40 8.93 -9.20
CA HIS A 3 10.79 8.30 -10.38
C HIS A 3 9.36 7.81 -10.14
N LEU A 4 9.06 7.28 -8.96
CA LEU A 4 7.70 6.85 -8.59
C LEU A 4 6.76 8.05 -8.40
N LYS A 5 7.26 9.15 -7.81
CA LYS A 5 6.52 10.42 -7.74
C LYS A 5 6.15 10.91 -9.14
N ILE A 6 7.12 10.98 -10.07
CA ILE A 6 6.88 11.36 -11.46
C ILE A 6 5.86 10.43 -12.13
N SER A 7 5.98 9.12 -11.90
CA SER A 7 5.04 8.12 -12.41
C SER A 7 3.61 8.36 -11.91
N ALA A 8 3.46 8.68 -10.61
CA ALA A 8 2.18 9.03 -10.01
C ALA A 8 1.60 10.32 -10.59
N THR A 9 2.43 11.36 -10.76
CA THR A 9 2.04 12.66 -11.37
C THR A 9 1.60 12.49 -12.83
N LYS A 10 2.26 11.59 -13.59
CA LYS A 10 1.87 11.25 -14.97
C LYS A 10 0.72 10.24 -15.07
N ASN A 11 -0.01 9.98 -13.97
CA ASN A 11 -1.18 9.10 -13.91
C ASN A 11 -0.95 7.64 -14.30
N TYR A 12 0.27 7.13 -14.22
CA TYR A 12 0.52 5.70 -14.38
C TYR A 12 -0.01 4.93 -13.16
N LYS A 13 -1.09 4.16 -13.35
CA LYS A 13 -1.83 3.51 -12.25
C LYS A 13 -0.95 2.65 -11.34
N LYS A 14 -0.04 1.83 -11.91
CA LYS A 14 0.87 0.96 -11.12
C LYS A 14 1.83 1.78 -10.27
N GLY A 15 2.47 2.77 -10.89
CA GLY A 15 3.42 3.65 -10.21
C GLY A 15 2.76 4.49 -9.12
N LYS A 16 1.54 5.00 -9.39
CA LYS A 16 0.72 5.70 -8.39
C LYS A 16 0.39 4.82 -7.20
N TYR A 17 -0.10 3.59 -7.44
CA TYR A 17 -0.42 2.65 -6.39
C TYR A 17 0.81 2.29 -5.54
N LEU A 18 1.94 1.94 -6.16
CA LEU A 18 3.18 1.65 -5.44
C LEU A 18 3.70 2.88 -4.66
N TYR A 19 3.66 4.06 -5.27
CA TYR A 19 4.05 5.31 -4.61
C TYR A 19 3.17 5.60 -3.40
N ALA A 20 1.86 5.33 -3.49
CA ALA A 20 0.93 5.49 -2.37
C ALA A 20 1.28 4.58 -1.19
N LEU A 21 1.58 3.30 -1.43
CA LEU A 21 2.01 2.37 -0.39
C LEU A 21 3.29 2.84 0.31
N LEU A 22 4.27 3.31 -0.46
CA LEU A 22 5.52 3.84 0.09
C LEU A 22 5.29 5.13 0.90
N LYS A 23 4.36 5.98 0.48
CA LYS A 23 3.97 7.19 1.22
C LYS A 23 3.33 6.85 2.56
N LEU A 24 2.40 5.90 2.58
CA LEU A 24 1.82 5.38 3.83
C LEU A 24 2.93 4.84 4.75
N LEU A 25 3.83 4.00 4.23
CA LEU A 25 4.90 3.39 5.01
C LEU A 25 5.95 4.40 5.50
N ALA A 26 6.13 5.50 4.78
CA ALA A 26 6.97 6.63 5.18
C ALA A 26 6.31 7.54 6.23
N GLY A 27 5.05 7.30 6.60
CA GLY A 27 4.31 8.09 7.60
C GLY A 27 3.49 9.24 7.00
N ASP A 28 3.57 9.44 5.69
CA ASP A 28 2.77 10.43 4.96
C ASP A 28 1.40 9.83 4.61
N HIS A 29 0.62 9.56 5.67
CA HIS A 29 -0.63 8.83 5.59
C HIS A 29 -1.66 9.56 4.75
N VAL A 30 -1.75 10.89 4.88
CA VAL A 30 -2.72 11.70 4.13
C VAL A 30 -2.44 11.65 2.63
N GLU A 31 -1.19 11.86 2.19
CA GLU A 31 -0.86 11.77 0.76
C GLU A 31 -1.07 10.33 0.25
N GLY A 32 -0.63 9.32 1.00
CA GLY A 32 -0.79 7.92 0.63
C GLY A 32 -2.26 7.49 0.48
N MET A 33 -3.13 7.90 1.42
CA MET A 33 -4.56 7.61 1.36
C MET A 33 -5.21 8.30 0.16
N ASN A 34 -4.92 9.59 -0.06
CA ASN A 34 -5.45 10.34 -1.20
C ASN A 34 -5.07 9.72 -2.55
N LEU A 35 -3.82 9.25 -2.68
CA LEU A 35 -3.36 8.58 -3.90
C LEU A 35 -4.06 7.25 -4.14
N LEU A 36 -4.37 6.48 -3.08
CA LEU A 36 -5.14 5.24 -3.20
C LEU A 36 -6.61 5.51 -3.52
N ASP A 37 -7.20 6.57 -2.95
CA ASP A 37 -8.61 6.94 -3.16
C ASP A 37 -8.92 7.27 -4.63
N VAL A 38 -7.94 7.72 -5.40
CA VAL A 38 -8.05 7.90 -6.87
C VAL A 38 -8.51 6.62 -7.58
N HIS A 39 -8.23 5.44 -7.01
CA HIS A 39 -8.65 4.15 -7.57
C HIS A 39 -10.08 3.75 -7.19
N LYS A 40 -10.82 4.60 -6.45
CA LYS A 40 -12.23 4.38 -6.05
C LYS A 40 -12.46 3.04 -5.35
N TRP A 41 -11.49 2.59 -4.55
CA TRP A 41 -11.51 1.28 -3.88
C TRP A 41 -12.71 1.08 -2.94
N ARG A 42 -13.28 2.17 -2.41
CA ARG A 42 -14.49 2.14 -1.55
C ARG A 42 -15.71 1.58 -2.25
N SER A 43 -15.82 1.76 -3.57
CA SER A 43 -16.90 1.19 -4.38
C SER A 43 -16.56 -0.22 -4.86
N SER A 44 -15.29 -0.48 -5.20
CA SER A 44 -14.82 -1.79 -5.64
C SER A 44 -13.32 -1.94 -5.46
N THR A 45 -12.88 -3.02 -4.79
CA THR A 45 -11.45 -3.32 -4.64
C THR A 45 -10.82 -3.94 -5.90
N TYR A 46 -11.61 -4.28 -6.92
CA TYR A 46 -11.12 -4.97 -8.11
C TYR A 46 -9.92 -4.28 -8.78
N VAL A 47 -9.96 -2.95 -8.88
CA VAL A 47 -8.89 -2.17 -9.52
C VAL A 47 -7.59 -2.27 -8.71
N VAL A 48 -7.65 -2.06 -7.40
CA VAL A 48 -6.47 -2.14 -6.52
C VAL A 48 -5.93 -3.56 -6.42
N ASP A 49 -6.80 -4.57 -6.47
CA ASP A 49 -6.40 -5.99 -6.50
C ASP A 49 -5.64 -6.34 -7.78
N LYS A 50 -6.11 -5.85 -8.92
CA LYS A 50 -5.40 -6.00 -10.20
C LYS A 50 -4.05 -5.30 -10.17
N LEU A 51 -3.98 -4.10 -9.60
CA LEU A 51 -2.73 -3.35 -9.46
C LEU A 51 -1.74 -4.05 -8.53
N TRP A 52 -2.21 -4.55 -7.39
CA TRP A 52 -1.41 -5.34 -6.46
C TRP A 52 -0.78 -6.55 -7.13
N LYS A 53 -1.57 -7.35 -7.86
CA LYS A 53 -1.05 -8.53 -8.59
C LYS A 53 0.05 -8.15 -9.59
N GLN A 54 -0.10 -7.01 -10.28
CA GLN A 54 0.91 -6.52 -11.22
C GLN A 54 2.17 -6.04 -10.50
N VAL A 55 2.02 -5.24 -9.45
CA VAL A 55 3.14 -4.72 -8.66
C VAL A 55 3.90 -5.84 -7.97
N LYS A 56 3.20 -6.79 -7.32
CA LYS A 56 3.80 -7.96 -6.69
C LYS A 56 4.67 -8.76 -7.66
N ARG A 57 4.20 -8.98 -8.90
CA ARG A 57 4.98 -9.66 -9.94
C ARG A 57 6.25 -8.90 -10.30
N THR A 58 6.16 -7.59 -10.49
CA THR A 58 7.33 -6.75 -10.81
C THR A 58 8.32 -6.67 -9.65
N LEU A 59 7.84 -6.67 -8.41
CA LEU A 59 8.68 -6.56 -7.22
C LEU A 59 9.31 -7.89 -6.79
N HIS A 60 8.82 -9.03 -7.30
CA HIS A 60 9.36 -10.35 -6.95
C HIS A 60 10.86 -10.50 -7.28
N GLU A 61 11.34 -9.78 -8.28
CA GLU A 61 12.74 -9.82 -8.74
C GLU A 61 13.64 -8.79 -8.03
N VAL A 62 13.06 -7.94 -7.17
CA VAL A 62 13.77 -6.82 -6.56
C VAL A 62 13.78 -7.00 -5.04
N PRO A 63 14.95 -7.17 -4.39
CA PRO A 63 15.00 -7.26 -2.94
C PRO A 63 14.56 -5.92 -2.32
N ILE A 64 13.52 -5.95 -1.49
CA ILE A 64 13.01 -4.77 -0.79
C ILE A 64 13.51 -4.81 0.65
N ILE A 65 14.41 -3.89 0.98
CA ILE A 65 14.96 -3.76 2.34
C ILE A 65 13.97 -2.99 3.21
N LYS A 66 13.63 -3.54 4.38
CA LYS A 66 12.75 -2.88 5.34
C LYS A 66 13.41 -1.63 5.90
N ASN A 67 12.73 -0.49 5.77
CA ASN A 67 13.07 0.68 6.57
C ASN A 67 12.52 0.51 8.00
N ILE A 68 13.33 0.85 9.00
CA ILE A 68 13.00 0.71 10.43
C ILE A 68 11.67 1.38 10.81
N PHE A 69 11.30 2.49 10.15
CA PHE A 69 10.09 3.25 10.47
C PHE A 69 8.80 2.65 9.91
N TYR A 70 8.88 1.68 8.99
CA TYR A 70 7.68 1.11 8.35
C TYR A 70 6.74 0.46 9.37
N GLY A 71 7.29 -0.26 10.35
CA GLY A 71 6.48 -0.87 11.41
C GLY A 71 5.80 0.18 12.29
N THR A 72 6.55 1.20 12.71
CA THR A 72 6.05 2.29 13.54
C THR A 72 4.91 3.04 12.85
N ASN A 73 5.09 3.39 11.57
CA ASN A 73 4.08 4.12 10.82
C ASN A 73 2.80 3.29 10.58
N MET A 74 2.92 1.97 10.39
CA MET A 74 1.76 1.09 10.31
C MET A 74 0.93 1.08 11.59
N ILE A 75 1.57 1.12 12.76
CA ILE A 75 0.88 1.12 14.07
C ILE A 75 0.01 2.38 14.21
N LEU A 76 0.46 3.52 13.69
CA LEU A 76 -0.28 4.80 13.78
C LEU A 76 -1.63 4.77 13.05
N ILE A 77 -1.80 3.87 12.07
CA ILE A 77 -3.07 3.70 11.35
C ILE A 77 -3.70 2.32 11.60
N MET A 78 -3.31 1.66 12.69
CA MET A 78 -3.82 0.34 13.03
C MET A 78 -5.36 0.36 13.11
N PRO A 79 -6.07 -0.58 12.47
CA PRO A 79 -7.53 -0.58 12.46
C PRO A 79 -8.09 -1.01 13.82
N PRO A 80 -9.39 -0.75 14.09
CA PRO A 80 -10.07 -1.29 15.25
C PRO A 80 -10.00 -2.83 15.30
N ARG A 81 -10.00 -3.40 16.52
CA ARG A 81 -9.92 -4.86 16.77
C ARG A 81 -11.02 -5.68 16.06
N ALA A 82 -12.15 -5.05 15.74
CA ALA A 82 -13.23 -5.68 14.97
C ALA A 82 -12.82 -6.05 13.53
N CYS A 83 -11.70 -5.55 13.02
CA CYS A 83 -11.18 -5.91 11.71
C CYS A 83 -10.36 -7.20 11.79
N GLU A 84 -10.67 -8.19 10.95
CA GLU A 84 -9.88 -9.43 10.85
C GLU A 84 -8.53 -9.18 10.15
N LEU A 85 -7.51 -8.70 10.87
CA LEU A 85 -6.25 -8.24 10.26
C LEU A 85 -5.51 -9.32 9.47
N ASN A 86 -5.63 -10.59 9.87
CA ASN A 86 -4.97 -11.73 9.22
C ASN A 86 -5.59 -12.09 7.86
N LYS A 87 -6.85 -11.73 7.61
CA LYS A 87 -7.52 -11.98 6.31
C LYS A 87 -7.31 -10.79 5.38
N LEU A 88 -6.14 -10.69 4.76
CA LEU A 88 -5.73 -9.50 3.97
C LEU A 88 -6.66 -9.19 2.78
N ASP A 89 -7.36 -10.18 2.25
CA ASP A 89 -8.29 -9.96 1.13
C ASP A 89 -9.66 -9.40 1.56
N ASN A 90 -10.09 -9.72 2.79
CA ASN A 90 -11.32 -9.19 3.37
C ASN A 90 -11.09 -7.77 3.90
N ARG A 91 -11.36 -6.75 3.09
CA ARG A 91 -11.10 -5.34 3.45
C ARG A 91 -12.40 -4.57 3.65
N CYS A 92 -12.51 -3.87 4.78
CA CYS A 92 -13.53 -2.86 5.01
C CYS A 92 -12.90 -1.46 4.95
N SER A 93 -13.74 -0.41 4.95
CA SER A 93 -13.29 0.97 4.89
C SER A 93 -12.36 1.38 6.03
N LYS A 94 -12.44 0.71 7.18
CA LYS A 94 -11.63 0.99 8.37
C LYS A 94 -10.24 0.34 8.35
N CYS A 95 -10.06 -0.75 7.61
CA CYS A 95 -8.80 -1.51 7.59
C CYS A 95 -8.10 -1.56 6.23
N PHE A 96 -8.72 -0.98 5.19
CA PHE A 96 -8.22 -1.02 3.82
C PHE A 96 -6.74 -0.58 3.73
N TYR A 97 -6.42 0.66 4.10
CA TYR A 97 -5.07 1.20 3.95
C TYR A 97 -4.01 0.41 4.73
N TYR A 98 -4.33 0.03 5.98
CA TYR A 98 -3.46 -0.82 6.78
C TYR A 98 -3.19 -2.17 6.11
N LYS A 99 -4.23 -2.81 5.56
CA LYS A 99 -4.09 -4.10 4.87
C LYS A 99 -3.31 -3.99 3.56
N GLU A 100 -3.46 -2.88 2.83
CA GLU A 100 -2.65 -2.61 1.63
C GLU A 100 -1.15 -2.44 2.00
N MET A 101 -0.84 -1.76 3.11
CA MET A 101 0.54 -1.72 3.64
C MET A 101 1.02 -3.11 4.07
N ALA A 102 0.17 -3.88 4.76
CA ALA A 102 0.52 -5.23 5.21
C ALA A 102 0.84 -6.16 4.04
N LYS A 103 0.04 -6.13 2.96
CA LYS A 103 0.32 -6.84 1.71
C LYS A 103 1.71 -6.50 1.15
N PHE A 104 2.06 -5.21 1.13
CA PHE A 104 3.40 -4.78 0.70
C PHE A 104 4.50 -5.34 1.62
N MET A 105 4.29 -5.30 2.94
CA MET A 105 5.25 -5.77 3.92
C MET A 105 5.54 -7.28 3.84
N GLU A 106 4.64 -8.10 3.27
CA GLU A 106 4.91 -9.51 2.97
C GLU A 106 6.05 -9.70 1.95
N LEU A 107 6.32 -8.69 1.11
CA LEU A 107 7.40 -8.72 0.11
C LEU A 107 8.73 -8.18 0.65
N VAL A 108 8.71 -7.53 1.81
CA VAL A 108 9.88 -6.86 2.35
C VAL A 108 10.71 -7.87 3.14
N HIS A 109 11.97 -8.04 2.75
CA HIS A 109 12.89 -8.91 3.48
C HIS A 109 13.25 -8.27 4.82
N ARG A 110 13.27 -9.10 5.87
CA ARG A 110 13.96 -8.77 7.11
C ARG A 110 15.44 -8.92 6.79
N GLY A 111 16.08 -7.80 6.47
CA GLY A 111 17.54 -7.72 6.44
C GLY A 111 18.12 -8.09 7.80
#